data_AF-A0A3N0YGB5-F1
#
_entry.id   AF-A0A3N0YGB5-F1
#
_cell.length_a   1.000
_cell.length_b   1.000
_cell.length_c   1.000
_cell.angle_alpha   90.00
_cell.angle_beta   90.00
_cell.angle_gamma   90.00
#
_symmetry.space_group_name_H-M   'P 1'
#
loop_
_entity.id
_entity.type
_entity.pdbx_description
1 polymer ?
#
loop_
_entity_poly.entity_id
_entity_poly.type
_entity_poly.pdbx_seq_one_letter_code
_entity_poly.pdbx_strand_id
1 'polypeptide(L)'
;MGTVSVFSSWTSPMQRLCSPGLRVLIKLELQWGPPEEPSRSRLDKWFLPGRRQPPRQHATLFFPEVHDELTKSWRDPYSARLCTTTSTALNSMDGSEEKGYKRMPPLDEAVAAHLCPPAAVRWKNKRALPSQPCRTTSALAGRAYSSASQAASVLHTMAILQVFQAKLLRSMDESGTDAPTFRELRSATDLALRATKATAQVIGHSMASLVVLELHLWLNLTEIKEADKVAFLDARLPCRSLRTRRGGVH
;
A
#
# COMPACT_ATOMS: atom_id res chain seq x y z
N MET A 1 -8.64 -41.02 -47.87
CA MET A 1 -8.43 -39.68 -47.28
C MET A 1 -9.73 -39.26 -46.60
N GLY A 2 -9.65 -38.97 -45.28
CA GLY A 2 -10.66 -38.43 -44.33
C GLY A 2 -12.13 -38.85 -44.47
N THR A 3 -12.68 -39.81 -43.70
CA THR A 3 -13.23 -39.75 -42.31
C THR A 3 -14.29 -38.66 -42.06
N VAL A 4 -15.47 -38.84 -41.42
CA VAL A 4 -16.31 -39.93 -40.82
C VAL A 4 -17.65 -39.19 -40.49
N SER A 5 -18.84 -39.63 -40.93
CA SER A 5 -19.90 -40.36 -40.17
C SER A 5 -20.30 -39.73 -38.80
N VAL A 6 -21.54 -39.72 -38.28
CA VAL A 6 -22.80 -40.39 -38.63
C VAL A 6 -23.97 -39.78 -37.86
N PHE A 7 -25.14 -40.00 -38.44
CA PHE A 7 -26.52 -39.89 -37.97
C PHE A 7 -26.86 -39.82 -36.46
N SER A 8 -27.91 -39.02 -36.25
CA SER A 8 -28.93 -39.00 -35.21
C SER A 8 -29.45 -40.34 -34.69
N SER A 9 -29.70 -40.43 -33.38
CA SER A 9 -31.05 -40.40 -32.74
C SER A 9 -31.09 -41.15 -31.39
N TRP A 10 -32.05 -40.76 -30.55
CA TRP A 10 -32.57 -41.37 -29.30
C TRP A 10 -32.21 -40.70 -27.94
N THR A 11 -33.28 -40.12 -27.38
CA THR A 11 -33.75 -40.16 -25.96
C THR A 11 -33.12 -39.26 -24.90
N SER A 12 -33.93 -38.30 -24.43
CA SER A 12 -33.96 -37.89 -23.02
C SER A 12 -34.26 -39.09 -22.12
N PRO A 13 -33.70 -39.10 -20.90
CA PRO A 13 -34.58 -38.99 -19.76
C PRO A 13 -34.21 -37.84 -18.82
N MET A 14 -35.26 -37.16 -18.40
CA MET A 14 -35.41 -36.39 -17.19
C MET A 14 -34.57 -36.87 -15.99
N GLN A 15 -34.16 -35.87 -15.21
CA GLN A 15 -34.10 -35.90 -13.75
C GLN A 15 -33.10 -36.88 -13.12
N ARG A 16 -31.99 -36.32 -12.62
CA ARG A 16 -31.70 -36.35 -11.18
C ARG A 16 -30.56 -35.42 -10.78
N LEU A 17 -30.84 -34.61 -9.74
CA LEU A 17 -29.90 -33.95 -8.80
C LEU A 17 -29.17 -32.71 -9.37
N CYS A 18 -29.79 -31.53 -9.46
CA CYS A 18 -30.15 -30.68 -8.32
C CYS A 18 -29.25 -30.90 -7.09
N SER A 19 -28.15 -30.17 -7.01
CA SER A 19 -27.40 -30.03 -5.76
C SER A 19 -28.23 -29.26 -4.70
N PRO A 20 -28.14 -29.62 -3.41
CA PRO A 20 -29.21 -29.40 -2.42
C PRO A 20 -29.32 -27.96 -1.88
N GLY A 21 -28.41 -27.05 -2.24
CA GLY A 21 -28.39 -25.69 -1.71
C GLY A 21 -29.44 -24.75 -2.31
N LEU A 22 -29.88 -25.01 -3.55
CA LEU A 22 -30.82 -24.12 -4.24
C LEU A 22 -32.31 -24.41 -3.92
N ARG A 23 -32.62 -25.48 -3.17
CA ARG A 23 -33.98 -25.77 -2.69
C ARG A 23 -34.26 -25.29 -1.27
N VAL A 24 -33.23 -24.95 -0.50
CA VAL A 24 -33.42 -24.38 0.85
C VAL A 24 -33.74 -22.88 0.77
N LEU A 25 -33.20 -22.17 -0.23
CA LEU A 25 -33.35 -20.72 -0.35
C LEU A 25 -34.72 -20.27 -0.90
N ILE A 26 -35.47 -21.13 -1.58
CA ILE A 26 -36.84 -20.82 -2.05
C ILE A 26 -37.90 -21.16 -0.99
N LYS A 27 -37.55 -21.95 0.04
CA LYS A 27 -38.49 -22.47 1.04
C LYS A 27 -38.45 -21.75 2.39
N LEU A 28 -37.56 -20.79 2.54
CA LEU A 28 -37.50 -19.90 3.71
C LEU A 28 -37.75 -18.49 3.20
N GLU A 29 -38.96 -17.97 3.40
CA GLU A 29 -39.35 -16.57 3.22
C GLU A 29 -38.57 -15.66 4.18
N LEU A 30 -37.24 -15.68 4.13
CA LEU A 30 -36.38 -14.84 4.96
C LEU A 30 -36.17 -13.53 4.22
N GLN A 31 -36.91 -12.51 4.66
CA GLN A 31 -36.75 -11.13 4.23
C GLN A 31 -35.37 -10.62 4.69
N TRP A 32 -34.37 -10.74 3.82
CA TRP A 32 -33.06 -10.11 4.01
C TRP A 32 -33.11 -8.70 3.42
N GLY A 33 -33.21 -7.68 4.29
CA GLY A 33 -33.01 -6.30 3.86
C GLY A 33 -31.59 -6.12 3.33
N PRO A 34 -31.38 -5.48 2.17
CA PRO A 34 -30.02 -5.27 1.68
C PRO A 34 -29.27 -4.35 2.66
N PRO A 35 -28.01 -4.66 3.04
CA PRO A 35 -27.15 -3.65 3.65
C PRO A 35 -26.98 -2.51 2.66
N GLU A 36 -27.05 -1.26 3.14
CA GLU A 36 -26.77 -0.05 2.35
C GLU A 36 -25.54 -0.28 1.45
N GLU A 37 -25.72 -0.21 0.14
CA GLU A 37 -24.61 -0.34 -0.82
C GLU A 37 -23.57 0.75 -0.49
N PRO A 38 -22.33 0.41 -0.14
CA PRO A 38 -21.29 1.43 0.01
C PRO A 38 -21.14 2.15 -1.33
N SER A 39 -21.14 3.48 -1.28
CA SER A 39 -20.97 4.38 -2.43
C SER A 39 -19.88 3.85 -3.36
N ARG A 40 -20.26 3.34 -4.55
CA ARG A 40 -19.29 2.74 -5.50
C ARG A 40 -18.18 3.74 -5.81
N SER A 41 -16.93 3.37 -5.51
CA SER A 41 -15.77 4.24 -5.74
C SER A 41 -15.68 4.58 -7.22
N ARG A 42 -15.25 5.80 -7.55
CA ARG A 42 -14.98 6.17 -8.95
C ARG A 42 -13.86 5.33 -9.58
N LEU A 43 -13.04 4.66 -8.77
CA LEU A 43 -12.03 3.71 -9.24
C LEU A 43 -12.65 2.41 -9.76
N ASP A 44 -13.78 1.99 -9.19
CA ASP A 44 -14.46 0.73 -9.52
C ASP A 44 -15.33 0.83 -10.79
N LYS A 45 -15.45 2.01 -11.39
CA LYS A 45 -16.32 2.28 -12.55
C LYS A 45 -15.66 2.01 -13.91
N TRP A 46 -14.38 1.65 -13.94
CA TRP A 46 -13.61 1.49 -15.18
C TRP A 46 -13.40 0.00 -15.52
N PHE A 47 -12.22 -0.37 -16.02
CA PHE A 47 -11.89 -1.72 -16.48
C PHE A 47 -11.82 -2.79 -15.38
N LEU A 48 -12.17 -2.49 -14.13
CA LEU A 48 -12.21 -3.47 -13.05
C LEU A 48 -13.56 -4.22 -13.09
N PRO A 49 -13.59 -5.53 -13.37
CA PRO A 49 -14.84 -6.27 -13.39
C PRO A 49 -15.48 -6.25 -12.00
N GLY A 50 -16.74 -5.78 -11.92
CA GLY A 50 -17.51 -5.78 -10.68
C GLY A 50 -17.58 -7.18 -10.08
N ARG A 51 -16.99 -7.33 -8.88
CA ARG A 51 -17.02 -8.46 -7.94
C ARG A 51 -17.35 -9.85 -8.54
N ARG A 52 -16.52 -10.34 -9.47
CA ARG A 52 -16.38 -11.79 -9.69
C ARG A 52 -15.26 -12.30 -8.79
N GLN A 53 -15.54 -13.27 -7.91
CA GLN A 53 -14.47 -13.91 -7.14
C GLN A 53 -13.47 -14.55 -8.11
N PRO A 54 -12.17 -14.21 -8.02
CA PRO A 54 -11.18 -14.81 -8.90
C PRO A 54 -10.97 -16.29 -8.53
N PRO A 55 -10.67 -17.16 -9.51
CA PRO A 55 -10.18 -18.52 -9.24
C PRO A 55 -8.97 -18.46 -8.30
N ARG A 56 -8.78 -19.50 -7.48
CA ARG A 56 -7.69 -19.61 -6.47
C ARG A 56 -6.39 -19.00 -6.98
N GLN A 57 -6.00 -17.88 -6.37
CA GLN A 57 -4.93 -17.01 -6.86
C GLN A 57 -3.56 -17.71 -6.71
N HIS A 58 -2.83 -17.85 -7.82
CA HIS A 58 -1.39 -18.11 -7.78
C HIS A 58 -0.70 -16.90 -7.15
N ALA A 59 0.31 -17.12 -6.31
CA ALA A 59 1.10 -16.03 -5.73
C ALA A 59 1.61 -15.10 -6.85
N THR A 60 1.36 -13.81 -6.71
CA THR A 60 1.79 -12.78 -7.65
C THR A 60 3.30 -12.85 -7.87
N LEU A 61 3.74 -12.70 -9.12
CA LEU A 61 5.15 -12.73 -9.49
C LEU A 61 5.91 -11.57 -8.82
N PHE A 62 7.05 -11.89 -8.21
CA PHE A 62 7.97 -10.90 -7.64
C PHE A 62 8.57 -10.05 -8.77
N PHE A 63 8.48 -8.72 -8.65
CA PHE A 63 9.05 -7.78 -9.63
C PHE A 63 10.29 -7.09 -9.04
N PRO A 64 11.51 -7.52 -9.45
CA PRO A 64 12.77 -7.08 -8.84
C PRO A 64 12.98 -5.57 -8.85
N GLU A 65 12.52 -4.88 -9.89
CA GLU A 65 12.76 -3.45 -10.08
C GLU A 65 12.03 -2.63 -9.00
N VAL A 66 10.82 -3.04 -8.60
CA VAL A 66 10.11 -2.41 -7.48
C VAL A 66 10.83 -2.68 -6.17
N HIS A 67 11.40 -3.88 -6.00
CA HIS A 67 12.21 -4.21 -4.83
C HIS A 67 13.50 -3.38 -4.77
N ASP A 68 14.19 -3.18 -5.88
CA ASP A 68 15.38 -2.33 -5.96
C ASP A 68 15.05 -0.90 -5.55
N GLU A 69 13.90 -0.37 -5.98
CA GLU A 69 13.44 0.96 -5.56
C GLU A 69 13.10 1.03 -4.07
N LEU A 70 12.42 0.01 -3.52
CA LEU A 70 12.09 -0.11 -2.09
C LEU A 70 13.36 -0.15 -1.22
N THR A 71 14.39 -0.88 -1.66
CA THR A 71 15.57 -1.17 -0.84
C THR A 71 16.68 -0.12 -0.96
N LYS A 72 16.50 0.93 -1.77
CA LYS A 72 17.50 2.00 -1.92
C LYS A 72 17.89 2.65 -0.59
N SER A 73 16.92 2.90 0.28
CA SER A 73 17.12 3.51 1.60
C SER A 73 17.57 2.51 2.67
N TRP A 74 17.67 1.21 2.35
CA TRP A 74 18.04 0.18 3.33
C TRP A 74 19.55 0.02 3.49
N ARG A 75 20.35 0.69 2.66
CA ARG A 75 21.82 0.68 2.76
C ARG A 75 22.31 1.45 3.99
N ASP A 76 21.66 2.56 4.30
CA ASP A 76 21.99 3.52 5.36
C ASP A 76 20.69 4.04 6.01
N PRO A 77 19.88 3.17 6.64
CA PRO A 77 18.48 3.45 6.93
C PRO A 77 18.23 4.56 7.96
N TYR A 78 19.20 4.91 8.82
CA TYR A 78 19.06 5.99 9.78
C TYR A 78 19.48 7.35 9.19
N SER A 79 20.51 7.35 8.34
CA SER A 79 21.09 8.53 7.68
C SER A 79 20.46 8.86 6.33
N ALA A 80 19.82 7.88 5.68
CA ALA A 80 19.17 8.06 4.39
C ALA A 80 18.19 9.23 4.46
N ARG A 81 18.28 10.11 3.47
CA ARG A 81 17.29 11.18 3.27
C ARG A 81 16.45 10.81 2.07
N LEU A 82 15.15 11.08 2.15
CA LEU A 82 14.30 11.05 0.97
C LEU A 82 14.87 12.03 -0.06
N CYS A 83 15.32 11.50 -1.21
CA CYS A 83 15.81 12.33 -2.29
C CYS A 83 14.58 13.00 -2.94
N THR A 84 14.39 14.29 -2.65
CA THR A 84 13.19 15.05 -3.02
C THR A 84 13.19 15.58 -4.45
N THR A 85 14.33 15.51 -5.16
CA THR A 85 14.57 16.29 -6.39
C THR A 85 13.73 15.88 -7.59
N THR A 86 13.32 14.60 -7.71
CA THR A 86 12.42 14.12 -8.78
C THR A 86 10.96 13.92 -8.31
N SER A 87 10.67 14.17 -7.03
CA SER A 87 9.40 13.75 -6.40
C SER A 87 8.42 14.89 -6.11
N THR A 88 8.86 16.15 -6.14
CA THR A 88 8.05 17.31 -5.69
C THR A 88 6.77 17.50 -6.51
N ALA A 89 6.82 17.31 -7.82
CA ALA A 89 5.62 17.45 -8.66
C ALA A 89 4.58 16.33 -8.41
N LEU A 90 5.03 15.11 -8.07
CA LEU A 90 4.17 13.95 -7.91
C LEU A 90 3.52 13.85 -6.52
N ASN A 91 4.14 14.46 -5.51
CA ASN A 91 3.67 14.41 -4.11
C ASN A 91 3.07 15.73 -3.61
N SER A 92 3.09 16.79 -4.42
CA SER A 92 2.45 18.07 -4.13
C SER A 92 0.94 17.96 -4.27
N MET A 93 0.24 17.78 -3.16
CA MET A 93 -1.22 17.74 -3.11
C MET A 93 -1.75 18.92 -2.29
N ASP A 94 -2.66 19.68 -2.89
CA ASP A 94 -3.41 20.72 -2.17
C ASP A 94 -4.28 20.11 -1.07
N GLY A 95 -4.43 20.81 0.06
CA GLY A 95 -5.14 20.29 1.23
C GLY A 95 -4.47 19.11 1.95
N SER A 96 -3.22 18.74 1.61
CA SER A 96 -2.49 17.65 2.27
C SER A 96 -2.34 17.81 3.79
N GLU A 97 -2.31 19.04 4.30
CA GLU A 97 -2.30 19.30 5.74
C GLU A 97 -3.64 18.97 6.39
N GLU A 98 -4.76 19.35 5.78
CA GLU A 98 -6.12 19.08 6.28
C GLU A 98 -6.42 17.58 6.31
N LYS A 99 -5.88 16.82 5.35
CA LYS A 99 -6.03 15.36 5.28
C LYS A 99 -5.01 14.60 6.14
N GLY A 100 -4.19 15.30 6.92
CA GLY A 100 -3.22 14.69 7.84
C GLY A 100 -1.94 14.18 7.19
N TYR A 101 -1.70 14.41 5.90
CA TYR A 101 -0.53 13.89 5.20
C TYR A 101 0.78 14.65 5.47
N LYS A 102 0.71 15.84 6.09
CA LYS A 102 1.91 16.67 6.29
C LYS A 102 2.72 16.31 7.52
N ARG A 103 2.07 15.95 8.62
CA ARG A 103 2.71 15.63 9.90
C ARG A 103 1.90 14.62 10.68
N MET A 104 2.59 13.78 11.45
CA MET A 104 1.92 12.88 12.39
C MET A 104 1.02 13.71 13.31
N PRO A 105 -0.28 13.37 13.42
CA PRO A 105 -1.20 14.08 14.29
C PRO A 105 -0.66 14.10 15.72
N PRO A 106 -0.69 15.25 16.42
CA PRO A 106 -0.31 15.30 17.82
C PRO A 106 -1.27 14.42 18.63
N LEU A 107 -0.77 13.89 19.75
CA LEU A 107 -1.63 13.24 20.73
C LEU A 107 -2.64 14.25 21.28
N ASP A 108 -3.89 13.81 21.46
CA ASP A 108 -4.94 14.62 22.05
C ASP A 108 -4.53 15.18 23.42
N GLU A 109 -4.91 16.43 23.70
CA GLU A 109 -4.48 17.13 24.90
C GLU A 109 -5.10 16.56 26.18
N ALA A 110 -6.34 16.07 26.14
CA ALA A 110 -6.95 15.43 27.30
C ALA A 110 -6.25 14.10 27.59
N VAL A 111 -5.99 13.29 26.55
CA VAL A 111 -5.24 12.03 26.70
C VAL A 111 -3.83 12.29 27.20
N ALA A 112 -3.13 13.27 26.65
CA ALA A 112 -1.80 13.66 27.11
C ALA A 112 -1.81 14.15 28.57
N ALA A 113 -2.91 14.72 29.07
CA ALA A 113 -3.02 15.19 30.44
C ALA A 113 -3.02 14.04 31.44
N HIS A 114 -3.67 12.95 31.08
CA HIS A 114 -3.75 11.75 31.89
C HIS A 114 -2.47 10.90 31.83
N LEU A 115 -1.79 10.89 30.68
CA LEU A 115 -0.60 10.06 30.47
C LEU A 115 0.73 10.74 30.84
N CYS A 116 0.80 12.08 30.81
CA CYS A 116 2.05 12.77 31.13
C CYS A 116 2.23 12.91 32.65
N PRO A 117 3.32 12.39 33.23
CA PRO A 117 3.65 12.69 34.62
C PRO A 117 3.92 14.19 34.78
N PRO A 118 3.74 14.77 35.99
CA PRO A 118 3.96 16.20 36.24
C PRO A 118 5.35 16.69 35.78
N ALA A 119 6.37 15.82 35.84
CA ALA A 119 7.73 16.09 35.39
C ALA A 119 7.90 16.24 33.85
N ALA A 120 6.90 15.85 33.06
CA ALA A 120 6.90 15.97 31.59
C ALA A 120 6.29 17.29 31.07
N VAL A 121 5.74 18.12 31.96
CA VAL A 121 5.23 19.44 31.64
C VAL A 121 6.40 20.42 31.52
N ARG A 122 6.72 20.85 30.30
CA ARG A 122 7.75 21.88 30.07
C ARG A 122 7.14 23.28 30.22
N TRP A 123 7.98 24.27 30.53
CA TRP A 123 7.65 25.70 30.55
C TRP A 123 6.77 26.11 29.35
N LYS A 124 5.65 26.79 29.62
CA LYS A 124 4.51 27.09 28.70
C LYS A 124 3.55 25.93 28.37
N ASN A 125 3.31 25.00 29.31
CA ASN A 125 2.34 23.89 29.19
C ASN A 125 2.56 22.94 28.00
N LYS A 126 3.70 23.02 27.30
CA LYS A 126 4.00 22.10 26.20
C LYS A 126 4.49 20.79 26.78
N ARG A 127 3.62 19.79 26.76
CA ARG A 127 3.95 18.41 27.13
C ARG A 127 4.90 17.82 26.09
N ALA A 128 6.04 17.33 26.55
CA ALA A 128 7.05 16.73 25.69
C ALA A 128 7.45 15.37 26.26
N LEU A 129 7.90 14.47 25.39
CA LEU A 129 8.36 13.17 25.84
C LEU A 129 9.53 13.34 26.83
N PRO A 130 9.45 12.69 28.02
CA PRO A 130 10.28 13.04 29.16
C PRO A 130 11.75 12.68 28.93
N SER A 131 12.03 11.54 28.31
CA SER A 131 13.40 11.05 28.10
C SER A 131 13.93 11.34 26.68
N GLN A 132 15.25 11.44 26.55
CA GLN A 132 15.90 11.56 25.25
C GLN A 132 15.64 10.36 24.33
N PRO A 133 15.71 9.10 24.82
CA PRO A 133 15.29 7.92 24.06
C PRO A 133 13.88 8.07 23.46
N CYS A 134 12.89 8.47 24.26
CA CYS A 134 11.51 8.64 23.79
C CYS A 134 11.40 9.72 22.71
N ARG A 135 12.11 10.85 22.84
CA ARG A 135 12.13 11.90 21.81
C ARG A 135 12.70 11.40 20.49
N THR A 136 13.80 10.64 20.52
CA THR A 136 14.40 10.05 19.32
C THR A 136 13.46 9.02 18.67
N THR A 137 12.83 8.14 19.47
CA THR A 137 11.81 7.19 18.99
C THR A 137 10.65 7.92 18.32
N SER A 138 10.13 8.97 18.92
CA SER A 138 9.02 9.76 18.35
C SER A 138 9.42 10.48 17.06
N ALA A 139 10.65 10.98 16.96
CA ALA A 139 11.18 11.54 15.73
C ALA A 139 11.30 10.49 14.62
N LEU A 140 11.74 9.27 14.94
CA LEU A 140 11.76 8.13 14.01
C LEU A 140 10.35 7.73 13.54
N ALA A 141 9.38 7.68 14.46
CA ALA A 141 7.98 7.43 14.12
C ALA A 141 7.41 8.53 13.20
N GLY A 142 7.72 9.79 13.51
CA GLY A 142 7.37 10.93 12.67
C GLY A 142 7.96 10.82 11.26
N ARG A 143 9.23 10.40 11.13
CA ARG A 143 9.86 10.15 9.82
C ARG A 143 9.15 9.05 9.04
N ALA A 144 8.85 7.92 9.69
CA ALA A 144 8.10 6.82 9.07
C ALA A 144 6.72 7.27 8.58
N TYR A 145 6.00 8.04 9.42
CA TYR A 145 4.69 8.60 9.11
C TYR A 145 4.75 9.57 7.93
N SER A 146 5.62 10.57 7.97
CA SER A 146 5.78 11.54 6.88
C SER A 146 6.11 10.86 5.55
N SER A 147 6.89 9.79 5.60
CA SER A 147 7.17 8.96 4.42
C SER A 147 5.89 8.28 3.92
N ALA A 148 5.19 7.53 4.79
CA ALA A 148 3.94 6.88 4.40
C ALA A 148 2.91 7.88 3.82
N SER A 149 2.82 9.07 4.39
CA SER A 149 1.95 10.14 3.88
C SER A 149 2.39 10.68 2.52
N GLN A 150 3.70 10.83 2.27
CA GLN A 150 4.19 11.16 0.93
C GLN A 150 3.84 10.06 -0.09
N ALA A 151 3.92 8.79 0.31
CA ALA A 151 3.51 7.68 -0.56
C ALA A 151 2.01 7.76 -0.89
N ALA A 152 1.17 8.13 0.09
CA ALA A 152 -0.25 8.38 -0.12
C ALA A 152 -0.50 9.52 -1.12
N SER A 153 0.22 10.65 -1.01
CA SER A 153 0.13 11.75 -1.99
C SER A 153 0.49 11.28 -3.41
N VAL A 154 1.57 10.51 -3.57
CA VAL A 154 1.96 9.98 -4.89
C VAL A 154 0.92 8.98 -5.42
N LEU A 155 0.31 8.18 -4.54
CA LEU A 155 -0.78 7.27 -4.90
C LEU A 155 -2.03 8.02 -5.39
N HIS A 156 -2.33 9.21 -4.87
CA HIS A 156 -3.40 10.04 -5.42
C HIS A 156 -3.11 10.46 -6.86
N THR A 157 -1.90 10.93 -7.13
CA THR A 157 -1.45 11.27 -8.49
C THR A 157 -1.53 10.05 -9.42
N MET A 158 -1.06 8.88 -8.95
CA MET A 158 -1.19 7.61 -9.67
C MET A 158 -2.65 7.30 -10.02
N ALA A 159 -3.56 7.40 -9.06
CA ALA A 159 -4.98 7.10 -9.27
C ALA A 159 -5.61 8.03 -10.31
N ILE A 160 -5.26 9.32 -10.30
CA ILE A 160 -5.70 10.28 -11.32
C ILE A 160 -5.20 9.86 -12.71
N LEU A 161 -3.93 9.47 -12.82
CA LEU A 161 -3.33 9.03 -14.07
C LEU A 161 -3.97 7.75 -14.59
N GLN A 162 -4.24 6.78 -13.71
CA GLN A 162 -4.91 5.53 -14.08
C GLN A 162 -6.34 5.76 -14.56
N VAL A 163 -7.10 6.66 -13.92
CA VAL A 163 -8.43 7.07 -14.38
C VAL A 163 -8.35 7.79 -15.73
N PHE A 164 -7.34 8.65 -15.92
CA PHE A 164 -7.13 9.35 -17.19
C PHE A 164 -6.77 8.38 -18.32
N GLN A 165 -5.82 7.46 -18.09
CA GLN A 165 -5.50 6.37 -19.02
C GLN A 165 -6.74 5.55 -19.37
N ALA A 166 -7.58 5.23 -18.38
CA ALA A 166 -8.79 4.47 -18.64
C ALA A 166 -9.79 5.21 -19.54
N LYS A 167 -9.92 6.53 -19.37
CA LYS A 167 -10.74 7.37 -20.24
C LYS A 167 -10.21 7.44 -21.67
N LEU A 168 -8.89 7.59 -21.85
CA LEU A 168 -8.26 7.60 -23.17
C LEU A 168 -8.44 6.26 -23.88
N LEU A 169 -8.28 5.14 -23.16
CA LEU A 169 -8.52 3.80 -23.72
C LEU A 169 -9.97 3.64 -24.17
N ARG A 170 -10.93 4.13 -23.39
CA ARG A 170 -12.34 4.10 -23.75
C ARG A 170 -12.64 4.96 -24.98
N SER A 171 -12.08 6.17 -25.07
CA SER A 171 -12.29 7.01 -26.26
C SER A 171 -11.69 6.38 -27.51
N MET A 172 -10.51 5.74 -27.40
CA MET A 172 -9.90 5.02 -28.52
C MET A 172 -10.73 3.83 -29.01
N ASP A 173 -11.44 3.15 -28.10
CA ASP A 173 -12.38 2.06 -28.44
C ASP A 173 -13.63 2.60 -29.17
N GLU A 174 -14.17 3.74 -28.73
CA GLU A 174 -15.39 4.35 -29.28
C GLU A 174 -15.16 5.11 -30.60
N SER A 175 -14.08 5.88 -30.74
CA SER A 175 -13.82 6.76 -31.89
C SER A 175 -12.67 6.32 -32.80
N GLY A 176 -12.05 5.17 -32.52
CA GLY A 176 -10.83 4.73 -33.19
C GLY A 176 -9.57 5.40 -32.65
N THR A 177 -8.41 4.89 -33.07
CA THR A 177 -7.10 5.36 -32.58
C THR A 177 -6.55 6.48 -33.44
N ASP A 178 -6.24 7.63 -32.82
CA ASP A 178 -5.49 8.71 -33.46
C ASP A 178 -4.11 8.92 -32.80
N ALA A 179 -3.18 9.50 -33.56
CA ALA A 179 -1.81 9.75 -33.10
C ALA A 179 -1.70 10.63 -31.83
N PRO A 180 -2.48 11.73 -31.66
CA PRO A 180 -2.39 12.56 -30.46
C PRO A 180 -2.90 11.84 -29.20
N THR A 181 -4.04 11.16 -29.23
CA THR A 181 -4.58 10.43 -28.06
C THR A 181 -3.61 9.33 -27.60
N PHE A 182 -2.99 8.64 -28.56
CA PHE A 182 -1.99 7.63 -28.24
C PHE A 182 -0.69 8.22 -27.62
N ARG A 183 -0.31 9.46 -27.99
CA ARG A 183 0.80 10.15 -27.32
C ARG A 183 0.44 10.53 -25.88
N GLU A 184 -0.78 11.01 -25.64
CA GLU A 184 -1.26 11.31 -24.28
C GLU A 184 -1.28 10.06 -23.40
N LEU A 185 -1.75 8.92 -23.94
CA LEU A 185 -1.75 7.65 -23.22
C LEU A 185 -0.34 7.21 -22.83
N ARG A 186 0.64 7.33 -23.75
CA ARG A 186 2.04 7.04 -23.44
C ARG A 186 2.59 7.97 -22.36
N SER A 187 2.31 9.27 -22.44
CA SER A 187 2.76 10.26 -21.45
C SER A 187 2.17 9.98 -20.07
N ALA A 188 0.88 9.67 -19.98
CA ALA A 188 0.22 9.31 -18.73
C ALA A 188 0.81 8.01 -18.14
N THR A 189 1.19 7.06 -19.00
CA THR A 189 1.84 5.81 -18.59
C THR A 189 3.25 6.03 -18.06
N ASP A 190 4.07 6.85 -18.71
CA ASP A 190 5.40 7.21 -18.21
C ASP A 190 5.30 7.88 -16.83
N LEU A 191 4.36 8.82 -16.67
CA LEU A 191 4.14 9.50 -15.40
C LEU A 191 3.63 8.55 -14.31
N ALA A 192 2.75 7.61 -14.66
CA ALA A 192 2.31 6.55 -13.75
C ALA A 192 3.50 5.70 -13.31
N LEU A 193 4.33 5.20 -14.22
CA LEU A 193 5.52 4.42 -13.88
C LEU A 193 6.48 5.18 -12.94
N ARG A 194 6.69 6.48 -13.19
CA ARG A 194 7.46 7.35 -12.28
C ARG A 194 6.82 7.45 -10.90
N ALA A 195 5.51 7.58 -10.84
CA ALA A 195 4.76 7.58 -9.58
C ALA A 195 4.87 6.22 -8.86
N THR A 196 4.79 5.08 -9.54
CA THR A 196 5.03 3.75 -8.91
C THR A 196 6.42 3.69 -8.28
N LYS A 197 7.44 4.11 -9.02
CA LYS A 197 8.83 4.14 -8.54
C LYS A 197 9.00 5.06 -7.33
N ALA A 198 8.42 6.26 -7.37
CA ALA A 198 8.43 7.19 -6.24
C ALA A 198 7.70 6.62 -5.02
N THR A 199 6.50 6.04 -5.19
CA THR A 199 5.77 5.36 -4.12
C THR A 199 6.59 4.23 -3.51
N ALA A 200 7.24 3.39 -4.33
CA ALA A 200 8.11 2.31 -3.86
C ALA A 200 9.27 2.84 -3.00
N GLN A 201 9.99 3.86 -3.46
CA GLN A 201 11.09 4.47 -2.69
C GLN A 201 10.63 5.02 -1.35
N VAL A 202 9.51 5.73 -1.34
CA VAL A 202 8.97 6.39 -0.14
C VAL A 202 8.44 5.36 0.87
N ILE A 203 7.76 4.31 0.40
CA ILE A 203 7.38 3.16 1.25
C ILE A 203 8.63 2.49 1.82
N GLY A 204 9.65 2.28 0.99
CA GLY A 204 10.92 1.69 1.40
C GLY A 204 11.59 2.48 2.53
N HIS A 205 11.58 3.81 2.44
CA HIS A 205 12.07 4.70 3.48
C HIS A 205 11.21 4.67 4.76
N SER A 206 9.88 4.55 4.64
CA SER A 206 8.98 4.35 5.78
C SER A 206 9.32 3.05 6.52
N MET A 207 9.48 1.95 5.78
CA MET A 207 9.88 0.64 6.34
C MET A 207 11.24 0.71 7.01
N ALA A 208 12.23 1.34 6.37
CA ALA A 208 13.56 1.55 6.95
C ALA A 208 13.48 2.31 8.28
N SER A 209 12.71 3.40 8.32
CA SER A 209 12.51 4.21 9.53
C SER A 209 11.87 3.40 10.66
N LEU A 210 10.92 2.49 10.36
CA LEU A 210 10.31 1.60 11.34
C LEU A 210 11.29 0.55 11.89
N VAL A 211 12.14 -0.02 11.04
CA VAL A 211 13.17 -0.97 11.50
C VAL A 211 14.20 -0.28 12.38
N VAL A 212 14.63 0.93 11.99
CA VAL A 212 15.54 1.76 12.77
C VAL A 212 14.91 2.20 14.10
N LEU A 213 13.61 2.49 14.12
CA LEU A 213 12.86 2.74 15.35
C LEU A 213 12.95 1.54 16.29
N GLU A 214 12.66 0.34 15.79
CA GLU A 214 12.74 -0.89 16.56
C GLU A 214 14.15 -1.13 17.10
N LEU A 215 15.17 -1.00 16.25
CA LEU A 215 16.58 -1.13 16.66
C LEU A 215 16.97 -0.11 17.73
N HIS A 216 16.51 1.15 17.60
CA HIS A 216 16.75 2.19 18.59
C HIS A 216 16.16 1.82 19.96
N LEU A 217 14.96 1.24 20.00
CA LEU A 217 14.38 0.75 21.26
C LEU A 217 15.25 -0.31 21.92
N TRP A 218 15.71 -1.31 21.16
CA TRP A 218 16.59 -2.35 21.68
C TRP A 218 17.94 -1.82 22.14
N LEU A 219 18.58 -0.93 21.38
CA LEU A 219 19.86 -0.33 21.75
C LEU A 219 19.78 0.51 23.04
N ASN A 220 18.62 1.08 23.35
CA ASN A 220 18.42 1.82 24.61
C ASN A 220 18.34 0.91 25.85
N LEU A 221 18.19 -0.41 25.66
CA LEU A 221 18.26 -1.39 26.76
C LEU A 221 19.69 -1.89 27.00
N THR A 222 20.64 -1.47 26.18
CA THR A 222 22.05 -1.90 26.26
C THR A 222 22.94 -0.80 26.87
N GLU A 223 24.11 -1.18 27.38
CA GLU A 223 25.14 -0.25 27.88
C GLU A 223 26.01 0.36 26.76
N ILE A 224 25.59 0.24 25.50
CA ILE A 224 26.31 0.79 24.35
C ILE A 224 26.26 2.32 24.40
N LYS A 225 27.41 2.97 24.17
CA LYS A 225 27.50 4.44 24.13
C LYS A 225 26.75 5.01 22.94
N GLU A 226 26.13 6.17 23.11
CA GLU A 226 25.35 6.85 22.05
C GLU A 226 26.14 7.08 20.75
N ALA A 227 27.45 7.36 20.85
CA ALA A 227 28.31 7.54 19.68
C ALA A 227 28.39 6.28 18.81
N ASP A 228 28.36 5.10 19.42
CA ASP A 228 28.48 3.82 18.72
C ASP A 228 27.13 3.35 18.17
N LYS A 229 26.01 3.78 18.78
CA LYS A 229 24.65 3.40 18.36
C LYS A 229 24.34 3.76 16.91
N VAL A 230 24.89 4.88 16.40
CA VAL A 230 24.65 5.33 15.02
C VAL A 230 25.12 4.29 14.00
N ALA A 231 26.29 3.67 14.23
CA ALA A 231 26.81 2.64 13.34
C ALA A 231 25.90 1.40 13.27
N PHE A 232 25.26 1.03 14.39
CA PHE A 232 24.27 -0.04 14.42
C PHE A 232 22.97 0.34 13.72
N LEU A 233 22.52 1.59 13.89
CA LEU A 233 21.29 2.09 13.27
C LEU A 233 21.44 2.25 11.75
N ASP A 234 22.64 2.52 11.25
CA ASP A 234 22.93 2.58 9.81
C ASP A 234 23.38 1.25 9.19
N ALA A 235 23.42 0.17 9.97
CA ALA A 235 23.73 -1.14 9.43
C ALA A 235 22.70 -1.53 8.36
N ARG A 236 23.20 -2.02 7.21
CA ARG A 236 22.35 -2.40 6.07
C ARG A 236 21.29 -3.42 6.49
N LEU A 237 20.03 -3.14 6.15
CA LEU A 237 18.93 -4.04 6.50
C LEU A 237 19.04 -5.34 5.68
N PRO A 238 18.93 -6.52 6.31
CA PRO A 238 18.96 -7.77 5.59
C PRO A 238 17.68 -7.93 4.77
N CYS A 239 17.82 -8.06 3.45
CA CYS A 239 16.76 -8.64 2.62
C CYS A 239 16.65 -10.12 2.96
N ARG A 240 15.86 -10.48 3.98
CA ARG A 240 15.44 -11.87 4.14
C ARG A 240 14.57 -12.22 2.92
N SER A 241 15.20 -12.83 1.91
CA SER A 241 14.47 -13.61 0.93
C SER A 241 13.60 -14.61 1.70
N LEU A 242 12.34 -14.74 1.34
CA LEU A 242 11.43 -15.76 1.84
C LEU A 242 11.93 -17.16 1.39
N ARG A 243 13.09 -17.61 1.88
CA ARG A 243 13.39 -19.03 1.98
C ARG A 243 12.80 -19.51 3.28
N THR A 244 11.70 -20.23 3.14
CA THR A 244 11.16 -21.16 4.12
C THR A 244 12.31 -21.89 4.82
N ARG A 245 12.60 -21.48 6.05
CA ARG A 245 13.34 -22.30 7.01
C ARG A 245 12.39 -23.42 7.44
N ARG A 246 12.15 -24.41 6.59
CA ARG A 246 11.68 -25.71 7.06
C ARG A 246 12.86 -26.33 7.79
N GLY A 247 12.85 -26.20 9.11
CA GLY A 247 13.71 -26.98 9.98
C GLY A 247 13.44 -28.45 9.71
N GLY A 248 14.49 -29.17 9.28
CA GLY A 248 14.57 -30.60 9.48
C GLY A 248 14.89 -30.82 10.95
N VAL A 249 13.91 -31.32 11.68
CA VAL A 249 14.13 -32.10 12.89
C VAL A 249 13.53 -33.47 12.58
N HIS A 250 14.40 -34.44 12.32
CA HIS A 250 14.30 -35.82 12.76
C HIS A 250 15.70 -36.43 12.70
#